data_AF-X1DSD1-F1
#
_entry.id   AF-X1DSD1-F1
#
_cell.length_a   1.000
_cell.length_b   1.000
_cell.length_c   1.000
_cell.angle_alpha   90.00
_cell.angle_beta   90.00
_cell.angle_gamma   90.00
#
_symmetry.space_group_name_H-M   'P 1'
#
loop_
_entity.id
_entity.type
_entity.pdbx_description
1 polymer ?
#
loop_
_entity_poly.entity_id
_entity_poly.type
_entity_poly.pdbx_seq_one_letter_code
_entity_poly.pdbx_strand_id
1 'polypeptide(L)'
;MNSIINLDIKGLRAFLIIKIINNREVPLNFTLYINNIPFPTNLDQIGYGENEIIVDFTPSINPFDFETKEYVISIKDDSGKVLIIETFQTEIRLSVLNFMLFYLIPILLPVLIIIYYK
;
A
#
# COMPACT_ATOMS: atom_id res chain seq x y z
N MET A 1 -10.21 6.04 19.45
CA MET A 1 -10.01 4.72 18.85
C MET A 1 -8.60 4.74 18.32
N ASN A 2 -7.71 3.89 18.83
CA ASN A 2 -6.32 3.86 18.37
C ASN A 2 -6.21 2.72 17.36
N SER A 3 -5.82 3.03 16.13
CA SER A 3 -5.58 2.05 15.06
C SER A 3 -4.13 2.06 14.65
N ILE A 4 -3.56 0.88 14.44
CA ILE A 4 -2.21 0.73 13.87
C ILE A 4 -2.38 -0.07 12.58
N ILE A 5 -1.97 0.51 11.46
CA ILE A 5 -2.00 -0.13 10.15
C ILE A 5 -0.58 -0.57 9.81
N ASN A 6 -0.39 -1.87 9.60
CA ASN A 6 0.87 -2.43 9.15
C ASN A 6 0.68 -3.08 7.77
N LEU A 7 1.59 -2.78 6.84
CA LEU A 7 1.67 -3.41 5.53
C LEU A 7 2.76 -4.48 5.58
N ASP A 8 2.40 -5.76 5.43
CA ASP A 8 3.35 -6.87 5.33
C ASP A 8 3.41 -7.36 3.87
N ILE A 9 4.61 -7.33 3.28
CA ILE A 9 4.84 -7.69 1.88
C ILE A 9 5.61 -9.01 1.85
N LYS A 10 4.96 -10.10 1.39
CA LYS A 10 5.60 -11.42 1.20
C LYS A 10 5.51 -11.85 -0.26
N GLY A 11 6.54 -11.52 -1.04
CA GLY A 11 6.64 -11.91 -2.45
C GLY A 11 5.69 -11.11 -3.35
N LEU A 12 4.89 -11.80 -4.18
CA LEU A 12 3.92 -11.22 -5.14
C LEU A 12 2.59 -10.79 -4.50
N ARG A 13 2.40 -11.03 -3.20
CA ARG A 13 1.20 -10.66 -2.46
C ARG A 13 1.54 -9.72 -1.33
N ALA A 14 0.72 -8.70 -1.15
CA ALA A 14 0.78 -7.80 -0.01
C ALA A 14 -0.50 -7.93 0.81
N PHE A 15 -0.34 -7.90 2.13
CA PHE A 15 -1.45 -7.95 3.05
C PHE A 15 -1.54 -6.63 3.80
N LEU A 16 -2.74 -6.06 3.81
CA LEU A 16 -3.09 -4.93 4.66
C LEU A 16 -3.62 -5.48 5.98
N ILE A 17 -2.87 -5.25 7.07
CA ILE A 17 -3.25 -5.66 8.42
C ILE A 17 -3.62 -4.41 9.22
N ILE A 18 -4.90 -4.32 9.61
CA ILE A 18 -5.43 -3.21 10.41
C ILE A 18 -5.77 -3.75 11.79
N LYS A 19 -5.08 -3.24 12.81
CA LYS A 19 -5.38 -3.52 14.22
C LYS A 19 -6.25 -2.41 14.77
N ILE A 20 -7.40 -2.79 15.31
CA ILE A 20 -8.42 -1.86 15.83
C ILE A 20 -8.92 -2.34 17.19
N ILE A 21 -9.10 -1.39 18.12
CA ILE A 21 -9.63 -1.67 19.45
C ILE A 21 -11.00 -0.99 19.57
N ASN A 22 -12.04 -1.81 19.79
CA ASN A 22 -13.37 -1.32 20.10
C ASN A 22 -13.57 -1.32 21.63
N ASN A 23 -13.70 -0.13 22.19
CA ASN A 23 -13.93 0.07 23.63
C ASN A 23 -15.42 -0.01 24.03
N ARG A 24 -16.34 -0.26 23.09
CA ARG A 24 -17.77 -0.41 23.37
C ARG A 24 -18.11 -1.88 23.57
N GLU A 25 -18.92 -2.17 24.58
CA GLU A 25 -19.42 -3.53 24.88
C GLU A 25 -20.35 -4.11 23.80
N VAL A 26 -20.70 -3.31 22.79
CA VAL A 26 -21.52 -3.73 21.66
C VAL A 26 -20.68 -3.86 20.38
N PRO A 27 -20.94 -4.88 19.55
CA PRO A 27 -20.29 -5.03 18.27
C PRO A 27 -20.71 -3.90 17.31
N LEU A 28 -19.80 -3.53 16.42
CA LEU A 28 -19.98 -2.49 15.41
C LEU A 28 -19.94 -3.11 14.02
N ASN A 29 -21.00 -2.87 13.23
CA ASN A 29 -20.96 -3.14 11.80
C ASN A 29 -19.98 -2.19 11.12
N PHE A 30 -19.24 -2.69 10.13
CA PHE A 30 -18.31 -1.86 9.39
C PHE A 30 -18.18 -2.30 7.95
N THR A 31 -17.66 -1.39 7.12
CA THR A 31 -17.19 -1.70 5.77
C THR A 31 -15.85 -1.01 5.55
N LEU A 32 -14.87 -1.78 5.09
CA LEU A 32 -13.58 -1.27 4.68
C LEU A 32 -13.68 -0.73 3.25
N TYR A 33 -13.12 0.45 3.02
CA TYR A 33 -12.96 1.07 1.71
C TYR A 33 -11.49 1.34 1.45
N ILE A 34 -11.05 1.02 0.24
CA ILE A 34 -9.73 1.40 -0.29
C ILE A 34 -10.01 2.24 -1.54
N ASN A 35 -9.54 3.48 -1.56
CA ASN A 35 -9.81 4.45 -2.64
C ASN A 35 -11.32 4.59 -2.94
N ASN A 36 -12.14 4.67 -1.88
CA ASN A 36 -13.61 4.71 -1.94
C ASN A 36 -14.29 3.46 -2.53
N ILE A 37 -13.56 2.38 -2.80
CA ILE A 37 -14.13 1.11 -3.26
C ILE A 37 -14.25 0.17 -2.06
N PRO A 38 -15.43 -0.44 -1.81
CA PRO A 38 -15.60 -1.38 -0.72
C PRO A 38 -14.75 -2.63 -0.95
N PHE A 39 -14.05 -3.06 0.08
CA PHE A 39 -13.20 -4.25 0.06
C PHE A 39 -13.75 -5.33 1.01
N PRO A 40 -13.76 -6.60 0.59
CA PRO A 40 -14.12 -7.69 1.48
C PRO A 40 -13.05 -7.84 2.57
N THR A 41 -13.49 -8.23 3.77
CA THR A 41 -12.58 -8.46 4.90
C THR A 41 -12.84 -9.82 5.53
N ASN A 42 -11.95 -10.25 6.42
CA ASN A 42 -12.10 -11.47 7.21
C ASN A 42 -13.13 -11.37 8.34
N LEU A 43 -13.64 -10.17 8.65
CA LEU A 43 -14.58 -9.92 9.74
C LEU A 43 -15.86 -9.26 9.21
N ASP A 44 -17.01 -9.70 9.72
CA ASP A 44 -18.30 -9.05 9.42
C ASP A 44 -18.60 -7.88 10.38
N GLN A 45 -18.03 -7.93 11.59
CA GLN A 45 -18.23 -6.94 12.66
C GLN A 45 -16.97 -6.75 13.49
N ILE A 46 -16.82 -5.57 14.10
CA ILE A 46 -15.78 -5.27 15.08
C ILE A 46 -16.36 -5.56 16.48
N GLY A 47 -15.93 -6.67 17.09
CA GLY A 47 -16.34 -7.06 18.45
C GLY A 47 -15.69 -6.21 19.54
N TYR A 48 -16.09 -6.39 20.80
CA TYR A 48 -15.43 -5.71 21.93
C TYR A 48 -13.97 -6.14 22.09
N GLY A 49 -13.08 -5.20 22.38
CA GLY A 49 -11.65 -5.45 22.56
C GLY A 49 -10.85 -5.32 21.27
N GLU A 50 -9.75 -6.09 21.17
CA GLU A 50 -8.85 -6.06 20.03
C GLU A 50 -9.39 -6.88 18.86
N ASN A 51 -9.35 -6.31 17.66
CA ASN A 51 -9.74 -6.95 16.42
C ASN A 51 -8.64 -6.74 15.37
N GLU A 52 -8.48 -7.73 14.51
CA GLU A 52 -7.50 -7.71 13.43
C GLU A 52 -8.19 -7.96 12.09
N ILE A 53 -8.18 -6.93 11.25
CA ILE A 53 -8.72 -6.98 9.89
C ILE A 53 -7.55 -7.26 8.95
N ILE A 54 -7.65 -8.34 8.19
CA ILE A 54 -6.63 -8.80 7.25
C ILE A 54 -7.24 -8.81 5.86
N VAL A 55 -6.63 -8.05 4.94
CA VAL A 55 -7.08 -7.93 3.55
C VAL A 55 -5.93 -8.25 2.61
N ASP A 56 -6.18 -9.10 1.62
CA ASP A 56 -5.26 -9.30 0.49
C ASP A 56 -5.35 -8.06 -0.40
N PHE A 57 -4.33 -7.21 -0.30
CA PHE A 57 -4.23 -5.97 -1.05
C PHE A 57 -2.90 -5.96 -1.78
N THR A 58 -2.93 -6.40 -3.03
CA THR A 58 -1.76 -6.35 -3.90
C THR A 58 -1.85 -5.12 -4.80
N PRO A 59 -1.12 -4.02 -4.51
CA PRO A 59 -1.09 -2.88 -5.41
C PRO A 59 -0.47 -3.29 -6.75
N SER A 60 -1.02 -2.79 -7.85
CA SER A 60 -0.43 -3.01 -9.17
C SER A 60 0.83 -2.15 -9.30
N ILE A 61 1.99 -2.80 -9.15
CA ILE A 61 3.31 -2.19 -9.27
C ILE A 61 3.76 -2.29 -10.72
N ASN A 62 3.78 -1.16 -11.44
CA ASN A 62 4.46 -1.07 -12.73
C ASN A 62 5.91 -0.62 -12.47
N PRO A 63 6.93 -1.44 -12.77
CA PRO A 63 8.32 -1.11 -12.44
C PRO A 63 8.90 0.08 -13.23
N PHE A 64 8.18 0.55 -14.25
CA PHE A 64 8.54 1.74 -15.05
C PHE A 64 7.74 2.99 -14.67
N ASP A 65 6.83 2.86 -13.70
CA ASP A 65 5.99 3.92 -13.20
C ASP A 65 6.58 4.44 -11.87
N PHE A 66 7.31 5.55 -11.96
CA PHE A 66 7.96 6.18 -10.83
C PHE A 66 7.07 7.21 -10.11
N GLU A 67 5.78 7.26 -10.44
CA GLU A 67 4.83 8.16 -9.78
C GLU A 67 4.55 7.71 -8.34
N THR A 68 4.37 8.68 -7.45
CA THR A 68 3.88 8.41 -6.09
C THR A 68 2.41 8.01 -6.17
N LYS A 69 2.10 6.77 -5.77
CA LYS A 69 0.72 6.30 -5.67
C LYS A 69 0.20 6.52 -4.27
N GLU A 70 -0.95 7.18 -4.18
CA GLU A 70 -1.64 7.44 -2.93
C GLU A 70 -2.83 6.49 -2.79
N TYR A 71 -2.97 5.92 -1.60
CA TYR A 71 -4.05 5.02 -1.24
C TYR A 71 -4.73 5.52 0.02
N VAL A 72 -6.05 5.70 -0.08
CA VAL A 72 -6.90 6.13 1.04
C VAL A 72 -7.64 4.93 1.57
N ILE A 73 -7.34 4.54 2.81
CA ILE A 73 -8.05 3.51 3.55
C ILE A 73 -9.08 4.21 4.43
N SER A 74 -10.34 3.79 4.36
CA SER A 74 -11.35 4.27 5.29
C SER A 74 -12.22 3.13 5.80
N ILE A 75 -12.57 3.19 7.08
CA ILE A 75 -13.56 2.29 7.69
C ILE A 75 -14.80 3.13 7.98
N LYS A 76 -15.95 2.71 7.46
CA LYS A 76 -17.23 3.36 7.70
C LYS A 76 -18.16 2.44 8.48
N ASP A 77 -19.02 3.02 9.31
CA ASP A 77 -20.11 2.29 9.93
C ASP A 77 -21.30 2.08 8.96
N ASP A 78 -22.33 1.40 9.43
CA ASP A 78 -23.57 1.13 8.69
C ASP A 78 -24.37 2.40 8.32
N SER A 79 -24.17 3.50 9.03
CA SER A 79 -24.72 4.82 8.67
C SER A 79 -23.91 5.56 7.60
N GLY A 80 -22.80 4.98 7.15
CA GLY A 80 -21.86 5.60 6.20
C GLY A 80 -20.93 6.62 6.84
N LYS A 81 -20.94 6.75 8.16
CA LYS A 81 -20.05 7.66 8.89
C LYS A 81 -18.66 7.06 8.95
N VAL A 82 -17.66 7.89 8.64
CA VAL A 82 -16.25 7.50 8.70
C VAL A 82 -15.82 7.34 10.16
N LEU A 83 -15.38 6.14 10.51
CA LEU A 83 -14.82 5.81 11.82
C LEU A 83 -13.31 6.04 11.85
N ILE A 84 -12.61 5.64 10.78
CA ILE A 84 -11.16 5.81 10.58
C ILE A 84 -10.93 6.19 9.13
N ILE A 85 -9.98 7.11 8.91
CA ILE A 85 -9.40 7.38 7.60
C ILE A 85 -7.89 7.48 7.76
N GLU A 86 -7.16 6.75 6.93
CA GLU A 86 -5.71 6.73 6.88
C GLU A 86 -5.26 6.77 5.43
N THR A 87 -4.19 7.49 5.16
CA THR A 87 -3.64 7.63 3.82
C THR A 87 -2.21 7.13 3.83
N PHE A 88 -1.88 6.22 2.90
CA PHE A 88 -0.51 5.76 2.71
C PHE A 88 -0.07 6.01 1.28
N GLN A 89 1.22 6.31 1.14
CA GLN A 89 1.84 6.59 -0.15
C GLN A 89 2.90 5.53 -0.44
N THR A 90 2.91 5.05 -1.68
CA THR A 90 3.93 4.13 -2.17
C THR A 90 4.63 4.77 -3.36
N GLU A 91 5.96 4.77 -3.33
CA GLU A 91 6.78 5.27 -4.43
C GLU A 91 7.81 4.22 -4.82
N ILE A 92 8.03 4.07 -6.13
CA ILE A 92 9.15 3.29 -6.65
C ILE A 92 10.31 4.25 -6.84
N ARG A 93 11.39 4.05 -6.08
CA ARG A 93 12.64 4.80 -6.27
C ARG A 93 13.67 3.95 -6.97
N LEU A 94 14.14 4.43 -8.12
CA LEU A 94 15.28 3.81 -8.79
C LEU A 94 16.55 4.15 -8.01
N SER A 95 17.28 3.11 -7.59
CA SER A 95 18.60 3.31 -6.99
C SER A 95 19.54 3.98 -8.00
N VAL A 96 20.28 5.01 -7.56
CA VAL A 96 21.27 5.73 -8.38
C VAL A 96 22.27 4.75 -9.01
N LEU A 97 22.70 3.74 -8.25
CA LEU A 97 23.63 2.73 -8.76
C LEU A 97 23.00 1.90 -9.89
N ASN A 98 21.75 1.48 -9.73
CA ASN A 98 21.03 0.71 -10.75
C ASN A 98 20.79 1.55 -12.00
N PHE A 99 20.46 2.83 -11.84
CA PHE A 99 20.35 3.77 -12.95
C PHE A 99 21.66 3.87 -13.74
N MET A 100 22.79 4.06 -13.04
CA MET A 100 24.10 4.17 -13.67
C MET A 100 24.48 2.90 -14.45
N LEU A 101 24.30 1.73 -13.83
CA LEU A 101 24.72 0.44 -14.42
C LEU A 101 23.84 -0.01 -15.60
N PHE A 102 22.51 0.13 -15.49
CA PHE A 102 21.60 -0.44 -16.49
C PHE A 102 21.17 0.55 -17.56
N TYR A 103 21.22 1.86 -17.29
CA TYR A 103 20.77 2.88 -18.25
C TYR A 103 21.93 3.72 -18.77
N LEU A 104 22.82 4.19 -17.90
CA LEU A 104 23.78 5.23 -18.28
C LEU A 104 25.06 4.66 -18.91
N ILE A 105 25.70 3.68 -18.27
CA ILE A 105 26.92 3.02 -18.76
C ILE A 105 26.73 2.35 -20.13
N PRO A 106 25.63 1.60 -20.38
CA PRO A 106 25.43 0.93 -21.66
C PRO A 106 25.29 1.90 -22.85
N ILE A 107 24.86 3.14 -22.59
CA ILE A 107 24.77 4.20 -23.61
C ILE A 107 26.12 4.91 -23.78
N LEU A 108 26.81 5.22 -22.67
CA LEU A 108 28.07 5.96 -22.72
C LEU A 108 29.24 5.13 -23.29
N LEU A 109 29.32 3.84 -22.98
CA LEU A 109 30.43 2.98 -23.41
C LEU A 109 30.58 2.94 -24.95
N PRO A 110 29.53 2.66 -25.74
CA PRO A 110 29.63 2.68 -27.21
C PRO A 110 30.08 4.04 -27.75
N VAL A 111 29.53 5.14 -27.21
CA VAL A 111 29.89 6.50 -27.64
C VAL A 111 31.36 6.78 -27.36
N LEU A 112 31.85 6.43 -26.16
CA LEU A 112 33.26 6.60 -25.78
C LEU A 112 34.18 5.75 -26.66
N ILE A 113 33.80 4.51 -26.98
CA ILE A 113 34.55 3.65 -27.90
C ILE A 113 34.63 4.30 -29.28
N ILE A 114 33.51 4.77 -29.83
CA ILE A 114 33.49 5.42 -31.15
C ILE A 114 34.37 6.68 -31.15
N ILE A 115 34.31 7.51 -30.10
CA ILE A 115 35.15 8.71 -29.99
C ILE A 115 36.64 8.33 -29.86
N TYR A 116 36.98 7.27 -29.12
CA TYR A 116 38.36 6.87 -28.89
C TYR A 116 39.04 6.28 -30.14
N TYR A 117 38.29 5.53 -30.97
CA TYR A 117 38.80 4.89 -32.18
C TYR A 117 38.64 5.73 -33.45
N LYS A 118 38.16 6.97 -33.33
CA LYS A 118 38.01 7.93 -34.43
C LYS A 118 39.08 9.01 -34.34
#